data_AF-T1EIQ7-F1
#
_entry.id   AF-T1EIQ7-F1
#
_cell.length_a   1.000
_cell.length_b   1.000
_cell.length_c   1.000
_cell.angle_alpha   90.00
_cell.angle_beta   90.00
_cell.angle_gamma   90.00
#
_symmetry.space_group_name_H-M   'P 1'
#
loop_
_entity.id
_entity.type
_entity.pdbx_description
1 polymer ?
#
loop_
_entity_poly.entity_id
_entity_poly.type
_entity_poly.pdbx_seq_one_letter_code
_entity_poly.pdbx_strand_id
1 'polypeptide(L)' 'PGHDLAILVMCHHNIISTGTFGWWGAWLNRGMTIFYQDWPKPNSTLASLFVKDEFFLPYWIGMS' A
#
# COMPACT_ATOMS: atom_id res chain seq x y z
N PRO A 1 15.16 4.74 8.84
CA PRO A 1 13.78 4.93 8.32
C PRO A 1 13.71 5.86 7.12
N GLY A 2 14.19 7.11 7.20
CA GLY A 2 14.10 8.05 6.07
C GLY A 2 14.86 7.61 4.83
N HIS A 3 16.08 7.06 5.00
CA HIS A 3 16.86 6.47 3.91
C HIS A 3 16.15 5.27 3.27
N ASP A 4 15.56 4.39 4.08
CA ASP A 4 14.82 3.21 3.59
C ASP A 4 13.58 3.63 2.80
N LEU A 5 12.87 4.66 3.27
CA LEU A 5 11.72 5.23 2.56
C LEU A 5 12.15 5.85 1.23
N ALA A 6 13.26 6.60 1.21
CA ALA A 6 13.81 7.17 -0.02
C ALA A 6 14.16 6.09 -1.04
N ILE A 7 14.72 4.95 -0.59
CA ILE A 7 14.99 3.80 -1.47
C ILE A 7 13.69 3.27 -2.08
N LEU A 8 12.64 3.06 -1.27
CA LEU A 8 11.32 2.60 -1.77
C LEU A 8 10.68 3.58 -2.76
N VAL A 9 10.85 4.89 -2.54
CA VAL A 9 10.33 5.93 -3.43
C VAL A 9 11.04 5.92 -4.79
N MET A 10 12.32 5.53 -4.82
CA MET A 10 13.16 5.52 -6.04
C MET A 10 13.00 4.25 -6.89
N CYS A 11 12.31 3.22 -6.40
CA CYS A 11 12.08 1.98 -7.16
C CYS A 11 11.16 2.20 -8.37
N HIS A 12 11.24 1.33 -9.39
CA HIS A 12 10.25 1.33 -10.48
C HIS A 12 9.01 0.48 -10.15
N HIS A 13 9.19 -0.49 -9.25
CA HIS A 13 8.15 -1.42 -8.81
C HIS A 13 8.27 -1.63 -7.30
N ASN A 14 7.14 -1.49 -6.60
CA ASN A 14 7.02 -1.69 -5.16
C ASN A 14 6.07 -2.85 -4.87
N ILE A 15 6.52 -3.77 -4.00
CA ILE A 15 5.65 -4.78 -3.38
C ILE A 15 5.59 -4.41 -1.91
N ILE A 16 4.40 -4.10 -1.41
CA ILE A 16 4.22 -3.58 -0.05
C ILE A 16 3.28 -4.45 0.77
N SER A 17 3.52 -4.50 2.08
CA SER A 17 2.50 -4.90 3.05
C SER A 17 1.53 -3.74 3.28
N THR A 18 0.37 -4.01 3.89
CA THR A 18 -0.63 -2.99 4.23
C THR A 18 -0.27 -2.10 5.42
N GLY A 19 1.01 -2.08 5.81
CA GLY A 19 1.53 -1.20 6.85
C GLY A 19 1.74 0.23 6.34
N THR A 20 1.65 1.21 7.24
CA THR A 20 1.77 2.64 6.91
C THR A 20 3.09 3.01 6.24
N PHE A 21 4.19 2.36 6.63
CA PHE A 21 5.51 2.62 6.04
C PHE A 21 5.57 2.27 4.55
N GLY A 22 5.12 1.06 4.18
CA GLY A 22 5.06 0.63 2.79
C GLY A 22 4.06 1.46 1.99
N TRP A 23 2.91 1.79 2.59
CA TRP A 23 1.90 2.62 1.97
C TRP A 23 2.43 4.01 1.57
N TRP A 24 3.15 4.70 2.46
CA TRP A 24 3.76 5.99 2.13
C TRP A 24 4.88 5.86 1.10
N GLY A 25 5.67 4.80 1.16
CA GLY A 25 6.70 4.51 0.15
C GLY A 25 6.10 4.34 -1.24
N ALA A 26 5.00 3.59 -1.35
CA ALA A 26 4.27 3.40 -2.59
C ALA A 26 3.51 4.65 -3.06
N TRP A 27 2.93 5.43 -2.14
CA TRP A 27 2.26 6.68 -2.48
C TRP A 27 3.23 7.65 -3.15
N LEU A 28 4.41 7.83 -2.56
CA LEU A 28 5.42 8.77 -3.05
C LEU A 28 6.14 8.25 -4.29
N ASN A 29 6.07 6.95 -4.55
CA ASN A 29 6.61 6.32 -5.73
C ASN A 29 5.77 6.62 -6.98
N ARG A 30 6.44 6.83 -8.12
CA ARG A 30 5.79 7.07 -9.42
C ARG A 30 5.67 5.82 -10.29
N GLY A 31 6.05 4.67 -9.75
CA GLY A 31 6.07 3.38 -10.44
C GLY A 31 4.86 2.51 -10.14
N MET A 32 5.01 1.21 -10.40
CA MET A 32 3.96 0.21 -10.17
C MET A 32 3.96 -0.23 -8.70
N THR A 33 2.79 -0.29 -8.08
CA THR A 33 2.64 -0.82 -6.71
C THR A 33 1.76 -2.05 -6.70
N ILE A 34 2.23 -3.10 -6.03
CA ILE A 34 1.50 -4.33 -5.73
C ILE A 34 1.28 -4.42 -4.21
N PHE A 35 0.07 -4.77 -3.78
CA PHE A 35 -0.29 -4.92 -2.38
C PHE A 35 -1.18 -6.14 -2.13
N TYR A 36 -1.27 -6.59 -0.88
CA TYR A 36 -2.19 -7.66 -0.49
C TYR A 36 -3.64 -7.19 -0.48
N GLN A 37 -4.47 -7.78 -1.34
CA GLN A 37 -5.81 -7.27 -1.56
C GLN A 37 -6.83 -7.69 -0.50
N ASP A 38 -6.68 -8.79 0.23
CA ASP A 38 -7.74 -9.20 1.18
C ASP A 38 -7.66 -8.48 2.54
N TRP A 39 -6.99 -7.33 2.56
CA TRP A 39 -7.00 -6.41 3.68
C TRP A 39 -8.04 -5.28 3.46
N PRO A 40 -8.71 -4.81 4.52
CA PRO A 40 -8.72 -5.40 5.87
C PRO A 40 -9.61 -6.65 5.93
N LYS A 41 -9.34 -7.53 6.90
CA LYS A 41 -10.14 -8.74 7.10
C LYS A 41 -11.61 -8.37 7.29
N PRO A 42 -12.56 -9.01 6.57
CA PRO A 42 -13.99 -8.75 6.75
C PRO A 42 -14.42 -8.92 8.21
N ASN A 43 -15.34 -8.08 8.67
CA ASN A 43 -15.86 -8.06 10.05
C ASN A 43 -14.81 -7.80 11.15
N SER A 44 -13.64 -7.26 10.81
CA SER A 44 -12.69 -6.75 11.80
C SER A 44 -13.00 -5.29 12.14
N THR A 45 -12.58 -4.84 13.33
CA THR A 45 -12.62 -3.40 13.70
C THR A 45 -11.93 -2.52 12.66
N LEU A 46 -10.91 -3.05 11.99
CA LEU A 46 -10.18 -2.33 10.95
C LEU A 46 -11.04 -2.11 9.70
N ALA A 47 -11.89 -3.07 9.34
CA ALA A 47 -12.81 -2.94 8.21
C ALA A 47 -13.88 -1.85 8.42
N SER A 48 -14.24 -1.55 9.68
CA SER A 48 -15.13 -0.41 9.98
C SER A 48 -14.44 0.95 9.98
N LEU A 49 -13.10 0.99 9.96
CA LEU A 49 -12.32 2.24 10.02
C LEU A 49 -11.84 2.72 8.66
N PHE A 50 -11.82 1.84 7.65
CA PHE A 50 -11.23 2.13 6.35
C PHE A 50 -12.20 1.77 5.21
N VAL A 51 -12.35 2.68 4.26
CA VAL A 51 -12.93 2.40 2.95
C VAL A 51 -11.78 1.98 2.03
N LYS A 52 -11.74 0.69 1.67
CA LYS A 52 -10.62 0.09 0.94
C LYS A 52 -10.33 0.79 -0.39
N ASP A 53 -11.38 1.15 -1.12
CA ASP A 53 -11.28 1.81 -2.43
C ASP A 53 -10.79 3.27 -2.34
N GLU A 54 -10.84 3.88 -1.16
CA GLU A 54 -10.27 5.20 -0.89
C GLU A 54 -8.85 5.11 -0.34
N PHE A 55 -8.51 3.99 0.30
CA PHE A 55 -7.20 3.78 0.91
C PHE A 55 -6.12 3.39 -0.11
N PHE A 56 -6.46 2.64 -1.16
CA PHE A 56 -5.52 2.26 -2.22
C PHE A 56 -5.83 3.02 -3.51
N LEU A 57 -4.79 3.47 -4.22
CA LEU A 57 -4.96 4.18 -5.48
C LEU A 57 -5.51 3.23 -6.55
N PRO A 58 -6.40 3.69 -7.45
CA PRO A 58 -7.10 2.82 -8.40
C PRO A 58 -6.18 2.15 -9.42
N TYR A 59 -4.97 2.67 -9.62
CA TYR A 59 -3.97 2.09 -10.51
C TYR A 59 -2.99 1.14 -9.80
N TRP A 60 -3.14 0.90 -8.49
CA TRP A 60 -2.36 -0.11 -7.78
C TRP A 60 -2.94 -1.51 -8.01
N ILE A 61 -2.07 -2.51 -8.02
CA ILE A 61 -2.42 -3.88 -8.35
C ILE A 61 -2.62 -4.67 -7.04
N GLY A 62 -3.86 -5.12 -6.81
CA GLY A 62 -4.17 -6.04 -5.71
C GLY A 62 -3.79 -7.48 -6.05
N MET A 63 -3.13 -8.16 -5.12
CA MET A 63 -2.76 -9.59 -5.22
C MET A 63 -3.43 -10.38 -4.09
N SER A 64 -4.02 -11.54 -4.43
CA SER A 64 -4.62 -12.52 -3.50
C SER A 64 -3.60 -13.49 -2.95
#